data_AF-A0A3S2J792-F1
#
_entry.id   AF-A0A3S2J792-F1
#
_cell.length_a   1.000
_cell.length_b   1.000
_cell.length_c   1.000
_cell.angle_alpha   90.00
_cell.angle_beta   90.00
_cell.angle_gamma   90.00
#
_symmetry.space_group_name_H-M   'P 1'
#
loop_
_entity.id
_entity.type
_entity.pdbx_description
1 polymer ?
#
loop_
_entity_poly.entity_id
_entity_poly.type
_entity_poly.pdbx_seq_one_letter_code
_entity_poly.pdbx_strand_id
1 'polypeptide(L)'
;MGEQSIVEQRMQWIKAEDVPKVWIYEGFEHSHRLVTNKRQGASLSFHITTYQPNFDTMVVGQGKDEVVLYCLEGDSRQIEDNGNEVHFTPGMAVYLP
;
A
#
# COMPACT_ATOMS: atom_id res chain seq x y z
N MET A 1 13.11 -37.39 -11.40
CA MET A 1 12.58 -36.03 -11.64
C MET A 1 11.09 -36.10 -11.37
N GLY A 2 10.64 -35.58 -10.24
CA GLY A 2 9.22 -35.60 -9.89
C GLY A 2 8.47 -34.61 -10.77
N GLU A 3 7.29 -34.99 -11.24
CA GLU A 3 6.35 -34.09 -11.90
C GLU A 3 6.04 -32.92 -10.95
N GLN A 4 6.55 -31.73 -11.26
CA GLN A 4 5.96 -30.51 -10.74
C GLN A 4 4.55 -30.43 -11.35
N SER A 5 3.54 -30.67 -10.52
CA SER A 5 2.16 -30.63 -10.95
C SER A 5 1.84 -29.27 -11.57
N ILE A 6 1.13 -29.25 -12.70
CA ILE A 6 0.72 -28.07 -13.49
C ILE A 6 -0.23 -27.12 -12.70
N VAL A 7 -0.39 -27.33 -11.39
CA VAL A 7 -1.12 -26.45 -10.48
C VAL A 7 -0.37 -25.12 -10.24
N GLU A 8 0.94 -25.06 -10.53
CA GLU A 8 1.87 -24.06 -9.98
C GLU A 8 1.96 -22.67 -10.66
N GLN A 9 1.12 -22.31 -11.63
CA GLN A 9 1.10 -20.92 -12.16
C GLN A 9 -0.29 -20.41 -12.51
N ARG A 10 -1.23 -20.45 -11.56
CA ARG A 10 -2.53 -19.79 -11.73
C ARG A 10 -2.51 -18.44 -11.02
N MET A 11 -3.05 -17.41 -11.69
CA MET A 11 -3.29 -16.11 -11.09
C MET A 11 -4.14 -16.31 -9.82
N GLN A 12 -3.63 -15.81 -8.69
CA GLN A 12 -4.34 -15.82 -7.42
C GLN A 12 -4.92 -14.45 -7.14
N TRP A 13 -6.21 -14.43 -6.81
CA TRP A 13 -6.88 -13.22 -6.34
C TRP A 13 -6.71 -13.14 -4.83
N ILE A 14 -6.33 -11.98 -4.32
CA ILE A 14 -6.24 -11.69 -2.89
C ILE A 14 -7.11 -10.47 -2.64
N LYS A 15 -8.05 -10.58 -1.70
CA LYS A 15 -8.84 -9.44 -1.25
C LYS A 15 -8.33 -8.91 0.08
N ALA A 16 -8.66 -7.66 0.38
CA ALA A 16 -8.36 -7.06 1.68
C ALA A 16 -8.98 -7.84 2.84
N GLU A 17 -10.20 -8.35 2.67
CA GLU A 17 -10.93 -9.15 3.67
C GLU A 17 -10.26 -10.48 4.02
N ASP A 18 -9.39 -10.99 3.13
CA ASP A 18 -8.69 -12.26 3.32
C ASP A 18 -7.38 -12.12 4.13
N VAL A 19 -6.97 -10.88 4.44
CA VAL A 19 -5.73 -10.61 5.17
C VAL A 19 -5.99 -9.86 6.48
N PRO A 20 -5.17 -10.06 7.52
CA PRO A 20 -5.29 -9.30 8.76
C PRO A 20 -5.18 -7.79 8.52
N LYS A 21 -6.12 -7.05 9.13
CA LYS A 21 -5.98 -5.62 9.35
C LYS A 21 -4.83 -5.36 10.32
N VAL A 22 -3.89 -4.51 9.91
CA VAL A 22 -2.77 -4.07 10.74
C VAL A 22 -2.93 -2.58 11.01
N TRP A 23 -3.06 -2.22 12.28
CA TRP A 23 -3.00 -0.81 12.69
C TRP A 23 -1.57 -0.31 12.61
N ILE A 24 -1.37 0.81 11.91
CA ILE A 24 -0.11 1.55 11.90
C ILE A 24 -0.19 2.61 12.99
N TYR A 25 -1.32 3.33 13.04
CA TYR A 25 -1.68 4.21 14.14
C TYR A 25 -3.10 3.89 14.60
N GLU A 26 -3.23 3.37 15.83
CA GLU A 26 -4.48 2.81 16.34
C GLU A 26 -5.61 3.85 16.32
N GLY A 27 -6.70 3.52 15.63
CA GLY A 27 -7.87 4.40 15.49
C GLY A 27 -7.78 5.41 14.35
N PHE A 28 -6.64 5.53 13.66
CA PHE A 28 -6.44 6.55 12.62
C PHE A 28 -5.96 5.98 11.27
N GLU A 29 -5.02 5.03 11.29
CA GLU A 29 -4.41 4.48 10.08
C GLU A 29 -4.26 2.97 10.20
N HIS A 30 -4.77 2.26 9.20
CA HIS A 30 -4.59 0.82 9.11
C HIS A 30 -4.35 0.38 7.67
N SER A 31 -3.69 -0.77 7.52
CA SER A 31 -3.42 -1.37 6.22
C SER A 31 -3.77 -2.84 6.17
N HIS A 32 -4.17 -3.27 4.98
CA HIS A 32 -4.24 -4.67 4.57
C HIS A 32 -3.04 -4.95 3.66
N ARG A 33 -2.13 -5.84 4.11
CA ARG A 33 -0.91 -6.18 3.37
C ARG A 33 -1.15 -7.38 2.47
N LEU A 34 -1.49 -7.12 1.20
CA LEU A 34 -1.93 -8.15 0.25
C LEU A 34 -0.74 -8.97 -0.26
N VAL A 35 0.28 -8.28 -0.77
CA VAL A 35 1.51 -8.88 -1.30
C VAL A 35 2.68 -8.41 -0.46
N THR A 36 3.51 -9.34 -0.01
CA THR A 36 4.73 -9.06 0.75
C THR A 36 5.80 -10.09 0.41
N ASN A 37 7.08 -9.73 0.58
CA ASN A 37 8.17 -10.70 0.49
C ASN A 37 7.97 -11.89 1.47
N LYS A 38 7.55 -11.60 2.70
CA LYS A 38 7.39 -12.63 3.74
C LYS A 38 6.31 -13.68 3.41
N ARG A 39 5.22 -13.32 2.72
CA ARG A 39 4.11 -14.24 2.42
C ARG A 39 4.23 -14.88 1.04
N GLN A 40 4.70 -14.14 0.03
CA GLN A 40 4.70 -14.59 -1.36
C GLN A 40 6.10 -14.64 -1.98
N GLY A 41 7.16 -14.28 -1.26
CA GLY A 41 8.51 -14.19 -1.81
C GLY A 41 8.68 -13.07 -2.84
N ALA A 42 7.72 -12.14 -2.91
CA ALA A 42 7.72 -11.06 -3.90
C ALA A 42 8.86 -10.05 -3.65
N SER A 43 9.42 -9.49 -4.73
CA SER A 43 10.40 -8.40 -4.68
C SER A 43 9.78 -7.04 -4.36
N LEU A 44 8.44 -6.96 -4.35
CA LEU A 44 7.66 -5.77 -3.98
C LEU A 44 6.67 -6.11 -2.87
N SER A 45 6.11 -5.06 -2.28
CA SER A 45 4.95 -5.17 -1.40
C SER A 45 3.79 -4.35 -1.94
N PHE A 46 2.57 -4.85 -1.78
CA PHE A 46 1.34 -4.16 -2.15
C PHE A 46 0.40 -4.13 -0.96
N HIS A 47 0.12 -2.93 -0.49
CA HIS A 47 -0.72 -2.68 0.67
C HIS A 47 -1.88 -1.77 0.28
N ILE A 48 -3.06 -2.01 0.84
CA ILE A 48 -4.16 -1.04 0.83
C ILE A 48 -4.19 -0.40 2.21
N THR A 49 -3.96 0.91 2.25
CA THR A 49 -3.97 1.71 3.49
C THR A 49 -5.19 2.62 3.51
N THR A 50 -5.84 2.69 4.66
CA THR A 50 -7.02 3.52 4.89
C THR A 50 -6.79 4.43 6.09
N TYR A 51 -7.05 5.71 5.88
CA TYR A 51 -6.97 6.76 6.89
C TYR A 51 -8.38 7.15 7.35
N GLN A 52 -8.53 7.52 8.62
CA GLN A 52 -9.75 8.17 9.09
C GLN A 52 -9.88 9.59 8.51
N PRO A 53 -11.10 10.13 8.39
CA PRO A 53 -11.31 11.50 7.92
C PRO A 53 -10.55 12.53 8.75
N ASN A 54 -10.07 13.60 8.09
CA ASN A 54 -9.30 14.70 8.70
C ASN A 54 -7.95 14.28 9.32
N PHE A 55 -7.41 13.14 8.89
CA PHE A 55 -6.05 12.75 9.24
C PHE A 55 -5.06 13.33 8.22
N ASP A 56 -4.28 14.32 8.64
CA ASP A 56 -3.18 14.86 7.84
C ASP A 56 -2.04 13.83 7.83
N THR A 57 -1.96 13.04 6.77
CA THR A 57 -0.86 12.07 6.64
C THR A 57 0.32 12.71 5.93
N MET A 58 1.51 12.45 6.46
CA MET A 58 2.77 12.78 5.81
C MET A 58 3.49 11.46 5.55
N VAL A 59 3.32 10.95 4.33
CA VAL A 59 4.08 9.78 3.88
C VAL A 59 5.43 10.28 3.36
N VAL A 60 6.49 9.94 4.08
CA VAL A 60 7.87 10.29 3.72
C VAL A 60 8.57 9.05 3.19
N GLY A 61 9.19 9.17 2.02
CA GLY A 61 10.10 8.15 1.49
C GLY A 61 11.29 7.98 2.43
N GLN A 62 11.64 6.75 2.81
CA GLN A 62 12.79 6.51 3.68
C GLN A 62 14.11 6.41 2.91
N GLY A 63 14.10 6.64 1.58
CA GLY A 63 15.29 6.55 0.71
C GLY A 63 15.89 5.15 0.58
N LYS A 64 15.25 4.14 1.17
CA LYS A 64 15.70 2.74 1.20
C LYS A 64 14.90 1.86 0.23
N ASP A 65 13.61 2.16 0.11
CA ASP A 65 12.66 1.46 -0.73
C ASP A 65 11.91 2.52 -1.54
N GLU A 66 11.80 2.32 -2.86
CA GLU A 66 11.00 3.18 -3.73
C GLU A 66 9.51 2.92 -3.47
N VAL A 67 8.74 3.98 -3.18
CA VAL A 67 7.32 3.87 -2.84
C VAL A 67 6.47 4.61 -3.87
N VAL A 68 5.38 3.96 -4.30
CA VAL A 68 4.34 4.59 -5.11
C VAL A 68 3.04 4.58 -4.31
N LEU A 69 2.47 5.76 -4.11
CA LEU A 69 1.13 5.92 -3.55
C LEU A 69 0.14 6.09 -4.68
N TYR A 70 -1.01 5.42 -4.60
CA TYR A 70 -2.12 5.58 -5.55
C TYR A 70 -3.42 5.77 -4.78
N CYS A 71 -4.13 6.86 -5.05
CA CYS A 71 -5.39 7.17 -4.38
C CYS A 71 -6.53 6.38 -5.02
N LEU A 72 -7.15 5.48 -4.26
CA LEU A 72 -8.30 4.69 -4.70
C LEU A 72 -9.63 5.43 -4.46
N GLU A 73 -9.75 6.08 -3.31
CA GLU A 73 -10.97 6.76 -2.86
C GLU A 73 -10.66 7.83 -1.80
N GLY A 74 -11.60 8.73 -1.56
CA GLY A 74 -11.51 9.79 -0.56
C GLY A 74 -10.87 11.08 -1.07
N ASP A 75 -10.53 11.97 -0.13
CA ASP A 75 -9.79 13.21 -0.35
C ASP A 75 -8.77 13.34 0.78
N SER A 76 -7.48 13.37 0.44
CA SER A 76 -6.39 13.48 1.39
C SER A 76 -5.53 14.68 1.02
N ARG A 77 -5.01 15.37 2.03
CA ARG A 77 -3.98 16.40 1.84
C ARG A 77 -2.63 15.79 2.13
N GLN A 78 -1.67 16.02 1.25
CA GLN A 78 -0.29 15.60 1.43
C GLN A 78 0.60 16.84 1.42
N ILE A 79 1.51 16.92 2.39
CA ILE A 79 2.55 17.95 2.42
C ILE A 79 3.81 17.32 1.81
N GLU A 80 4.30 17.88 0.72
CA GLU A 80 5.56 17.49 0.09
C GLU A 80 6.78 18.03 0.87
N ASP A 81 7.95 17.47 0.63
CA ASP A 81 9.21 17.89 1.28
C ASP A 81 9.58 19.37 1.03
N ASN A 82 9.08 19.94 -0.06
CA ASN A 82 9.25 21.36 -0.41
C ASN A 82 8.27 22.30 0.33
N GLY A 83 7.39 21.74 1.17
CA GLY A 83 6.35 22.47 1.92
C GLY A 83 5.07 22.76 1.12
N ASN A 84 4.95 22.28 -0.12
CA ASN A 84 3.73 22.41 -0.90
C ASN A 84 2.67 21.42 -0.41
N GLU A 85 1.43 21.90 -0.31
CA GLU A 85 0.27 21.06 -0.07
C GLU A 85 -0.32 20.60 -1.40
N VAL A 86 -0.47 19.28 -1.55
CA VAL A 86 -1.10 18.65 -2.71
C VAL A 86 -2.33 17.89 -2.23
N HIS A 87 -3.45 18.14 -2.91
CA HIS A 87 -4.64 17.31 -2.74
C HIS A 87 -4.44 15.99 -3.49
N PHE A 88 -4.44 14.89 -2.74
CA PHE A 88 -4.29 13.54 -3.23
C PHE A 88 -5.68 12.91 -3.43
N THR A 89 -6.20 13.07 -4.65
CA THR A 89 -7.56 12.66 -5.02
C THR A 89 -7.57 11.38 -5.87
N PRO A 90 -8.70 10.67 -5.99
CA PRO A 90 -8.75 9.37 -6.64
C PRO A 90 -8.20 9.38 -8.07
N GLY A 91 -7.34 8.42 -8.38
CA GLY A 91 -6.65 8.32 -9.67
C GLY A 91 -5.29 9.01 -9.71
N MET A 92 -4.95 9.83 -8.70
CA MET A 92 -3.61 10.41 -8.59
C MET A 92 -2.60 9.39 -8.07
N ALA A 93 -1.35 9.56 -8.51
CA ALA A 93 -0.21 8.78 -8.05
C ALA A 93 0.92 9.72 -7.59
N VAL A 94 1.60 9.35 -6.52
CA VAL A 94 2.80 10.04 -6.01
C VAL A 94 3.94 9.03 -5.92
N TYR A 95 5.11 9.43 -6.39
CA TYR A 95 6.34 8.66 -6.27
C TYR A 95 7.22 9.24 -5.17
N LEU A 96 7.65 8.40 -4.24
CA LEU A 96 8.47 8.75 -3.10
C LEU A 96 9.76 7.91 -3.17
N PRO A 97 10.91 8.50 -3.53
CA PRO A 97 12.19 7.80 -3.60
C PRO A 97 12.77 7.43 -2.22
#